data_AF-A0A1F8P0W9-F1
#
_entry.id   AF-A0A1F8P0W9-F1
#
_cell.length_a   1.000
_cell.length_b   1.000
_cell.length_c   1.000
_cell.angle_alpha   90.00
_cell.angle_beta   90.00
_cell.angle_gamma   90.00
#
_symmetry.space_group_name_H-M   'P 1'
#
loop_
_entity.id
_entity.type
_entity.pdbx_description
1 polymer ?
#
loop_
_entity_poly.entity_id
_entity_poly.type
_entity_poly.pdbx_seq_one_letter_code
_entity_poly.pdbx_strand_id
1 'polypeptide(L)'
;MAKYGLSVDVYNIYQLSWHGVDVEVYKANWPSIWHNSAVCTDCHGVHNIRETEDPQSKVNPDNLLVTCQECHPKAGPNWTGAWTGHNEVSRERTPFVYYTQIFYDVFTPTVLALSALYVCLQIIRALVARVRKSLR
;
A
#
# COMPACT_ATOMS: atom_id res chain seq x y z
N MET A 1 -16.04 18.44 3.04
CA MET A 1 -15.11 17.58 2.31
C MET A 1 -15.67 17.23 0.93
N ALA A 2 -16.81 16.52 0.85
CA ALA A 2 -17.47 16.17 -0.43
C ALA A 2 -17.72 17.36 -1.39
N LYS A 3 -18.13 18.52 -0.87
CA LYS A 3 -18.33 19.76 -1.66
C LYS A 3 -17.05 20.23 -2.39
N TYR A 4 -15.87 19.89 -1.88
CA TYR A 4 -14.57 20.30 -2.41
C TYR A 4 -13.78 19.14 -3.02
N GLY A 5 -14.39 17.96 -3.18
CA GLY A 5 -13.72 16.78 -3.74
C GLY A 5 -12.56 16.23 -2.89
N LEU A 6 -12.46 16.64 -1.62
CA LEU A 6 -11.38 16.20 -0.72
C LEU A 6 -11.77 14.90 -0.01
N SER A 7 -10.84 13.95 0.00
CA SER A 7 -10.97 12.70 0.76
C SER A 7 -11.15 12.98 2.26
N VAL A 8 -12.09 12.27 2.90
CA VAL A 8 -12.23 12.31 4.36
C VAL A 8 -11.23 11.39 5.07
N ASP A 9 -10.62 10.48 4.31
CA ASP A 9 -9.79 9.39 4.80
C ASP A 9 -8.30 9.64 4.58
N VAL A 10 -7.88 10.90 4.46
CA VAL A 10 -6.47 11.29 4.21
C VAL A 10 -5.51 10.62 5.20
N TYR A 11 -5.85 10.67 6.49
CA TYR A 11 -5.04 10.05 7.54
C TYR A 11 -5.02 8.52 7.43
N ASN A 12 -6.18 7.89 7.21
CA ASN A 12 -6.29 6.44 7.08
C ASN A 12 -5.50 5.92 5.87
N ILE A 13 -5.63 6.60 4.73
CA ILE A 13 -4.89 6.26 3.50
C ILE A 13 -3.38 6.43 3.70
N TYR A 14 -2.95 7.49 4.41
CA TYR A 14 -1.55 7.63 4.79
C TYR A 14 -1.08 6.47 5.69
N GLN A 15 -1.87 6.09 6.70
CA GLN A 15 -1.52 5.00 7.61
C GLN A 15 -1.40 3.64 6.90
N LEU A 16 -2.19 3.42 5.85
CA LEU A 16 -2.10 2.22 5.02
C LEU A 16 -0.92 2.23 4.03
N SER A 17 -0.26 3.38 3.85
CA SER A 17 0.95 3.47 3.02
C SER A 17 2.16 2.89 3.75
N TRP A 18 3.20 2.52 3.00
CA TRP A 18 4.45 2.07 3.60
C TRP A 18 5.08 3.09 4.54
N HIS A 19 4.95 4.39 4.27
CA HIS A 19 5.44 5.42 5.18
C HIS A 19 4.68 5.44 6.51
N GLY A 20 3.35 5.29 6.48
CA GLY A 20 2.52 5.25 7.68
C GLY A 20 2.75 4.00 8.51
N VAL A 21 2.69 2.82 7.88
CA VAL A 21 2.94 1.52 8.51
C VAL A 21 4.30 1.50 9.20
N ASP A 22 5.34 1.97 8.52
CA ASP A 22 6.68 1.97 9.07
C ASP A 22 6.81 2.90 10.30
N VAL A 23 6.22 4.10 10.24
CA VAL A 23 6.14 5.00 11.41
C VAL A 23 5.41 4.33 12.59
N GLU A 24 4.31 3.62 12.35
CA GLU A 24 3.57 2.91 13.41
C GLU A 24 4.39 1.76 14.01
N VAL A 25 5.04 0.94 13.17
CA VAL A 25 5.89 -0.17 13.60
C VAL A 25 7.06 0.32 14.46
N TYR A 26 7.74 1.39 14.07
CA TYR A 26 8.84 1.94 14.84
C TYR A 26 8.39 2.55 16.15
N LYS A 27 7.26 3.27 16.18
CA LYS A 27 6.70 3.78 17.44
C LYS A 27 6.33 2.66 18.41
N ALA A 28 5.81 1.54 17.92
CA ALA A 28 5.41 0.41 18.75
C ALA A 28 6.60 -0.36 19.33
N ASN A 29 7.67 -0.56 18.55
CA ASN A 29 8.80 -1.42 18.94
C ASN A 29 9.99 -0.64 19.51
N TRP A 30 10.22 0.59 19.04
CA TRP A 30 11.38 1.42 19.38
C TRP A 30 11.02 2.91 19.53
N PRO A 31 10.22 3.28 20.55
CA PRO A 31 9.66 4.63 20.67
C PRO A 31 10.70 5.75 20.85
N SER A 32 11.94 5.40 21.23
CA SER A 32 13.05 6.34 21.41
C SER A 32 13.93 6.49 20.16
N ILE A 33 13.72 5.68 19.11
CA ILE A 33 14.50 5.74 17.88
C ILE A 33 13.75 6.57 16.85
N TRP A 34 14.40 7.62 16.35
CA TRP A 34 13.87 8.39 15.24
C TRP A 34 14.01 7.57 13.96
N HIS A 35 12.93 7.44 13.19
CA HIS A 35 12.93 6.67 11.95
C HIS A 35 12.71 7.58 10.74
N ASN A 36 13.48 7.34 9.68
CA ASN A 36 13.48 8.16 8.47
C ASN A 36 12.39 7.72 7.48
N SER A 37 11.13 7.82 7.91
CA SER A 37 9.95 7.62 7.07
C SER A 37 9.19 8.92 6.92
N ALA A 38 8.74 9.20 5.70
CA ALA A 38 8.11 10.48 5.36
C ALA A 38 6.77 10.65 6.10
N VAL A 39 6.63 11.75 6.83
CA VAL A 39 5.39 12.18 7.47
C VAL A 39 4.74 13.33 6.70
N CYS A 40 3.57 13.77 7.17
CA CYS A 40 2.76 14.82 6.52
C CYS A 40 3.59 16.06 6.15
N THR A 41 4.46 16.49 7.06
CA THR A 41 5.26 17.72 6.93
C THR A 41 6.43 17.61 5.95
N ASP A 42 6.92 16.40 5.70
CA ASP A 42 8.02 16.21 4.75
C ASP A 42 7.55 16.47 3.31
N CYS A 43 6.30 16.07 3.04
CA CYS A 43 5.63 16.32 1.77
C CYS A 43 5.00 17.72 1.71
N HIS A 44 4.25 18.16 2.73
CA HIS A 44 3.46 19.39 2.65
C HIS A 44 4.17 20.64 3.19
N GLY A 45 5.20 20.49 4.02
CA GLY A 45 5.80 21.59 4.78
C GLY A 45 5.11 21.85 6.12
N VAL A 46 5.49 22.95 6.77
CA VAL A 46 4.99 23.33 8.11
C VAL A 46 4.31 24.70 8.08
N HIS A 47 5.09 25.77 7.90
CA HIS A 47 4.58 27.15 7.79
C HIS A 47 4.47 27.64 6.34
N ASN A 48 4.83 26.79 5.39
CA ASN A 48 4.86 27.03 3.96
C ASN A 48 3.96 26.04 3.21
N ILE A 49 2.93 25.50 3.88
CA ILE A 49 1.95 24.60 3.27
C ILE A 49 1.19 25.38 2.21
N ARG A 50 1.19 24.82 1.00
CA ARG A 50 0.54 25.38 -0.18
C ARG A 50 -0.52 24.42 -0.69
N GLU A 51 -1.46 24.96 -1.46
CA GLU A 51 -2.45 24.15 -2.17
C GLU A 51 -1.75 23.17 -3.12
N THR A 52 -2.37 22.01 -3.39
CA THR A 52 -1.74 20.97 -4.22
C THR A 52 -1.54 21.39 -5.67
N GLU A 53 -2.30 22.39 -6.14
CA GLU A 53 -2.22 22.93 -7.50
C GLU A 53 -1.22 24.08 -7.64
N ASP A 54 -0.73 24.64 -6.52
CA ASP A 54 0.27 25.72 -6.54
C ASP A 54 1.58 25.19 -7.15
N PRO A 55 2.14 25.82 -8.19
CA PRO A 55 3.41 25.40 -8.81
C PRO A 55 4.61 25.40 -7.85
N GLN A 56 4.53 26.09 -6.72
CA GLN A 56 5.56 26.11 -5.68
C GLN A 56 5.30 25.06 -4.57
N SER A 57 4.20 24.32 -4.65
CA SER A 57 3.89 23.24 -3.70
C SER A 57 4.77 22.03 -3.98
N LYS A 58 5.36 21.45 -2.92
CA LYS A 58 6.13 20.20 -3.01
C LYS A 58 5.30 19.03 -3.55
N VAL A 59 4.00 19.01 -3.24
CA VAL A 59 3.07 17.96 -3.68
C VAL A 59 2.37 18.29 -5.00
N ASN A 60 2.78 19.36 -5.69
CA ASN A 60 2.33 19.62 -7.05
C ASN A 60 2.76 18.45 -7.95
N PRO A 61 1.92 17.97 -8.89
CA PRO A 61 2.27 16.88 -9.80
C PRO A 61 3.63 17.05 -10.52
N ASP A 62 4.00 18.29 -10.87
CA ASP A 62 5.27 18.59 -11.55
C ASP A 62 6.49 18.53 -10.61
N ASN A 63 6.28 18.75 -9.31
CA ASN A 63 7.34 18.76 -8.29
C ASN A 63 7.44 17.43 -7.52
N LEU A 64 6.38 16.62 -7.55
CA LEU A 64 6.23 15.46 -6.69
C LEU A 64 7.38 14.45 -6.83
N LEU A 65 7.86 14.22 -8.05
CA LEU A 65 9.00 13.34 -8.28
C LEU A 65 10.25 13.83 -7.55
N VAL A 66 10.51 15.14 -7.58
CA VAL A 66 11.65 15.77 -6.89
C VAL A 66 11.49 15.62 -5.38
N THR A 67 10.27 15.79 -4.85
CA THR A 67 9.97 15.54 -3.44
C THR A 67 10.22 14.09 -3.05
N CYS A 68 9.78 13.12 -3.85
CA CYS A 68 10.09 11.71 -3.60
C CYS A 68 11.60 11.43 -3.65
N GLN A 69 12.34 12.12 -4.54
CA GLN A 69 13.78 11.96 -4.71
C GLN A 69 14.62 12.48 -3.54
N GLU A 70 14.04 13.28 -2.63
CA GLU A 70 14.72 13.67 -1.37
C GLU A 70 15.15 12.41 -0.57
N CYS A 71 14.34 11.35 -0.59
CA CYS A 71 14.65 10.06 0.04
C CYS A 71 14.88 8.92 -0.96
N HIS A 72 14.30 8.99 -2.17
CA HIS A 72 14.43 7.98 -3.23
C HIS A 72 15.22 8.52 -4.44
N PRO A 73 16.55 8.72 -4.33
CA PRO A 73 17.34 9.43 -5.34
C PRO A 73 17.39 8.74 -6.71
N LYS A 74 17.00 7.45 -6.78
CA LYS A 74 16.93 6.66 -8.02
C LYS A 74 15.53 6.57 -8.61
N ALA A 75 14.54 7.24 -8.03
CA ALA A 75 13.17 7.27 -8.55
C ALA A 75 13.17 7.90 -9.94
N GLY A 76 12.63 7.17 -10.92
CA GLY A 76 12.53 7.62 -12.32
C GLY A 76 11.20 8.31 -12.62
N PRO A 77 11.00 8.79 -13.87
CA PRO A 77 9.83 9.59 -14.26
C PRO A 77 8.46 8.92 -14.00
N ASN A 78 8.38 7.59 -14.06
CA ASN A 78 7.12 6.87 -13.85
C ASN A 78 6.86 6.50 -12.38
N TRP A 79 7.75 6.87 -11.45
CA TRP A 79 7.66 6.49 -10.04
C TRP A 79 6.37 6.96 -9.39
N THR A 80 5.98 8.20 -9.66
CA THR A 80 4.78 8.82 -9.09
C THR A 80 3.48 8.32 -9.71
N GLY A 81 3.54 7.61 -10.84
CA GLY A 81 2.34 7.14 -11.56
C GLY A 81 1.54 6.07 -10.81
N ALA A 82 2.15 5.36 -9.88
CA ALA A 82 1.47 4.40 -9.00
C ALA A 82 0.93 5.04 -7.70
N TRP A 83 1.30 6.29 -7.41
CA TRP A 83 0.87 6.98 -6.21
C TRP A 83 -0.53 7.55 -6.39
N THR A 84 -1.48 7.12 -5.55
CA THR A 84 -2.88 7.58 -5.61
C THR A 84 -3.14 8.87 -4.83
N GLY A 85 -2.08 9.46 -4.26
CA GLY A 85 -2.21 10.54 -3.30
C GLY A 85 -2.91 10.08 -2.03
N HIS A 86 -3.63 11.00 -1.39
CA HIS A 86 -4.49 10.70 -0.25
C HIS A 86 -5.92 10.35 -0.67
N ASN A 87 -6.05 9.50 -1.69
CA ASN A 87 -7.35 9.14 -2.26
C ASN A 87 -7.44 7.63 -2.45
N GLU A 88 -8.64 7.11 -2.26
CA GLU A 88 -8.93 5.70 -2.46
C GLU A 88 -8.75 5.31 -3.92
N VAL A 89 -8.36 4.04 -4.12
CA VAL A 89 -8.29 3.45 -5.45
C VAL A 89 -9.72 3.34 -5.99
N SER A 90 -10.02 4.09 -7.05
CA SER A 90 -11.32 4.06 -7.72
C SER A 90 -11.18 3.81 -9.21
N ARG A 91 -12.26 3.32 -9.82
CA ARG A 91 -12.32 3.09 -11.26
C ARG A 91 -12.26 4.40 -12.04
N GLU A 92 -12.81 5.47 -11.47
CA GLU A 92 -12.94 6.77 -12.11
C GLU A 92 -11.63 7.55 -12.12
N ARG A 93 -10.84 7.46 -11.03
CA ARG A 93 -9.60 8.23 -10.87
C ARG A 93 -8.35 7.44 -11.23
N THR A 94 -8.29 6.18 -10.82
CA THR A 94 -7.10 5.33 -10.94
C THR A 94 -7.46 3.99 -11.59
N PRO A 95 -8.02 3.98 -12.82
CA PRO A 95 -8.57 2.77 -13.44
C PRO A 95 -7.55 1.64 -13.54
N PHE A 96 -6.30 1.95 -13.89
CA PHE A 96 -5.25 0.95 -14.03
C PHE A 96 -4.91 0.28 -12.69
N VAL A 97 -4.74 1.06 -11.62
CA VAL A 97 -4.47 0.54 -10.27
C VAL A 97 -5.66 -0.25 -9.75
N TYR A 98 -6.88 0.23 -10.01
CA TYR A 98 -8.12 -0.44 -9.61
C TYR A 98 -8.24 -1.86 -10.17
N TYR A 99 -8.02 -2.04 -11.48
CA TYR A 99 -8.06 -3.37 -12.08
C TYR A 99 -6.91 -4.26 -11.63
N THR A 100 -5.73 -3.68 -11.40
CA THR A 100 -4.58 -4.40 -10.86
C THR A 100 -4.87 -4.91 -9.44
N GLN A 101 -5.50 -4.09 -8.61
CA GLN A 101 -5.90 -4.46 -7.26
C GLN A 101 -6.94 -5.60 -7.29
N ILE A 102 -8.00 -5.48 -8.09
CA ILE A 102 -9.01 -6.54 -8.23
C ILE A 102 -8.37 -7.86 -8.67
N PHE A 103 -7.44 -7.81 -9.61
CA PHE A 103 -6.73 -9.00 -10.06
C PHE A 103 -6.05 -9.70 -8.88
N TYR A 104 -5.26 -8.99 -8.08
CA TYR A 104 -4.55 -9.59 -6.95
C TYR A 104 -5.47 -10.00 -5.80
N ASP A 105 -6.54 -9.23 -5.54
CA ASP A 105 -7.54 -9.51 -4.51
C ASP A 105 -8.30 -10.81 -4.81
N VAL A 106 -8.44 -11.20 -6.07
CA VAL A 106 -9.08 -12.46 -6.48
C VAL A 106 -8.03 -13.56 -6.66
N PHE A 107 -6.95 -13.27 -7.38
CA PHE A 107 -5.94 -14.25 -7.77
C PHE A 107 -5.23 -14.85 -6.56
N THR A 108 -4.76 -14.01 -5.64
CA THR A 108 -3.98 -14.43 -4.46
C THR A 108 -4.75 -15.41 -3.57
N PRO A 109 -5.97 -15.09 -3.06
CA PRO A 109 -6.70 -16.04 -2.22
C PRO A 109 -7.13 -17.28 -2.98
N THR A 110 -7.44 -17.18 -4.28
CA THR A 110 -7.80 -18.34 -5.11
C THR A 110 -6.64 -19.33 -5.19
N VAL A 111 -5.43 -18.87 -5.52
CA VAL A 111 -4.23 -19.72 -5.60
C VAL A 111 -3.91 -20.34 -4.24
N LEU A 112 -4.00 -19.55 -3.16
CA LEU A 112 -3.78 -20.05 -1.81
C LEU A 112 -4.81 -21.10 -1.40
N ALA A 113 -6.09 -20.90 -1.71
CA ALA A 113 -7.16 -21.84 -1.41
C ALA A 113 -7.00 -23.17 -2.17
N LEU A 114 -6.67 -23.11 -3.47
CA LEU A 114 -6.41 -24.30 -4.27
C LEU A 114 -5.18 -25.07 -3.76
N SER A 115 -4.13 -24.35 -3.38
CA SER A 115 -2.92 -24.95 -2.81
C SER A 115 -3.21 -25.62 -1.46
N ALA A 116 -3.96 -24.95 -0.59
CA ALA A 116 -4.39 -25.51 0.69
C ALA A 116 -5.26 -26.76 0.50
N LEU A 117 -6.23 -26.71 -0.43
CA LEU A 117 -7.06 -27.86 -0.78
C LEU A 117 -6.21 -29.03 -1.26
N TYR A 118 -5.26 -28.78 -2.16
CA TYR A 118 -4.36 -29.80 -2.66
C TYR A 118 -3.56 -30.49 -1.54
N VAL A 119 -2.97 -29.70 -0.64
CA VAL A 119 -2.23 -30.23 0.52
C VAL A 119 -3.14 -31.03 1.44
N CYS A 120 -4.34 -30.53 1.75
CA CYS A 120 -5.32 -31.24 2.57
C CYS A 120 -5.71 -32.59 1.96
N LEU A 121 -5.99 -32.63 0.65
CA LEU A 121 -6.31 -33.87 -0.06
C LEU A 121 -5.15 -34.87 -0.04
N GLN A 122 -3.91 -34.39 -0.16
CA GLN A 122 -2.73 -35.25 -0.03
C GLN A 122 -2.61 -35.86 1.38
N ILE A 123 -2.82 -35.05 2.41
CA ILE A 123 -2.78 -35.51 3.81
C ILE A 123 -3.87 -36.57 4.05
N ILE A 124 -5.12 -36.30 3.62
CA ILE A 124 -6.23 -37.25 3.72
C ILE A 124 -5.90 -38.57 3.03
N ARG A 125 -5.39 -38.51 1.79
CA ARG A 125 -4.99 -39.70 1.04
C ARG A 125 -3.92 -40.50 1.77
N ALA A 126 -2.91 -39.84 2.32
CA ALA A 126 -1.82 -40.48 3.07
C ALA A 126 -2.34 -41.16 4.34
N LEU A 127 -3.24 -40.50 5.08
CA LEU A 127 -3.88 -41.07 6.27
C LEU A 127 -4.73 -42.30 5.94
N VAL A 128 -5.58 -42.21 4.92
CA VAL A 128 -6.42 -43.34 4.47
C VAL A 128 -5.57 -44.54 4.04
N ALA A 129 -4.49 -44.30 3.30
CA ALA A 129 -3.56 -45.36 2.89
C ALA A 129 -2.87 -46.03 4.10
N ARG A 130 -2.48 -45.24 5.11
CA ARG A 130 -1.86 -45.75 6.34
C ARG A 130 -2.82 -46.61 7.16
N VAL A 131 -4.07 -46.15 7.35
CA VAL A 131 -5.11 -46.89 8.07
C VAL A 131 -5.47 -48.19 7.34
N ARG A 132 -5.58 -48.16 6.01
CA ARG A 132 -5.84 -49.37 5.22
C ARG A 132 -4.74 -50.42 5.37
N LYS A 133 -3.48 -49.99 5.48
CA LYS A 133 -2.34 -50.90 5.67
C LYS A 133 -2.30 -51.51 7.08
N SER A 134 -2.74 -50.81 8.12
CA SER A 134 -2.78 -51.34 9.49
C SER A 134 -3.94 -52.30 9.77
N LEU A 135 -4.97 -52.31 8.91
CA LEU A 135 -6.12 -53.21 8.99
C LEU A 135 -5.93 -54.52 8.21
N ARG A 136 -4.82 -54.65 7.47
CA ARG A 136 -4.37 -55.89 6.81
C ARG A 136 -3.25 -56.52 7.61
#